data_AF-A0A845QFA2-F1
#
_entry.id   AF-A0A845QFA2-F1
#
_cell.length_a   1.000
_cell.length_b   1.000
_cell.length_c   1.000
_cell.angle_alpha   90.00
_cell.angle_beta   90.00
_cell.angle_gamma   90.00
#
_symmetry.space_group_name_H-M   'P 1'
#
loop_
_entity.id
_entity.type
_entity.pdbx_description
1 polymer ?
#
loop_
_entity_poly.entity_id
_entity_poly.type
_entity_poly.pdbx_seq_one_letter_code
_entity_poly.pdbx_strand_id
1 'polypeptide(L)'
;MISLFNFEEKDISDIEIISVNEESFTFITLRCKEVSCPTCKSSTSRIHDYKLRTIEHPILKEKHTTLIYNKRRHVCSNCEKGFSETNPFVAPGRRLSNLVTLRVMKALEKPRVTFDMTAKIAGISTTMALHIFDTHVGIKRSPFSQIFCIDEIYAVKDQQKVYACVLVGFMTRQTYNLLSDRKNFIWQNISLILTATLV
;
A
#
# COMPACT_ATOMS: atom_id res chain seq x y z
N MET A 1 13.79 -13.48 15.53
CA MET A 1 13.55 -13.90 14.13
C MET A 1 12.07 -13.72 13.72
N ILE A 2 11.25 -12.91 14.42
CA ILE A 2 9.78 -12.85 14.25
C ILE A 2 9.27 -11.42 13.88
N SER A 3 10.14 -10.50 13.45
CA SER A 3 9.68 -9.20 12.91
C SER A 3 9.02 -9.27 11.52
N LEU A 4 8.76 -10.50 11.03
CA LEU A 4 8.49 -10.78 9.63
C LEU A 4 7.09 -10.37 9.15
N PHE A 5 6.16 -10.04 10.06
CA PHE A 5 4.76 -9.75 9.71
C PHE A 5 4.18 -8.52 10.41
N ASN A 6 5.03 -7.64 10.93
CA ASN A 6 4.59 -6.44 11.67
C ASN A 6 3.79 -6.77 12.95
N PHE A 7 4.04 -7.96 13.53
CA PHE A 7 3.47 -8.43 14.77
C PHE A 7 4.55 -8.67 15.81
N GLU A 8 4.22 -8.39 17.06
CA GLU A 8 5.01 -8.81 18.20
C GLU A 8 4.68 -10.27 18.54
N GLU A 9 5.65 -11.04 19.05
CA GLU A 9 5.45 -12.44 19.47
C GLU A 9 4.24 -12.61 20.43
N LYS A 10 3.90 -11.56 21.18
CA LYS A 10 2.75 -11.52 22.09
C LYS A 10 1.39 -11.66 21.41
N ASP A 11 1.28 -11.38 20.12
CA ASP A 11 0.00 -11.44 19.38
C ASP A 11 -0.25 -12.82 18.74
N ILE A 12 0.75 -13.70 18.80
CA ILE A 12 0.74 -15.01 18.17
C ILE A 12 0.34 -16.07 19.20
N SER A 13 -0.62 -16.90 18.83
CA SER A 13 -1.06 -18.03 19.65
C SER A 13 -0.31 -19.29 19.27
N ASP A 14 -0.16 -19.53 17.98
CA ASP A 14 0.44 -20.75 17.45
C ASP A 14 1.10 -20.48 16.10
N ILE A 15 2.23 -21.14 15.85
CA ILE A 15 2.96 -21.14 14.59
C ILE A 15 3.41 -22.57 14.30
N GLU A 16 3.05 -23.05 13.13
CA GLU A 16 3.55 -24.31 12.58
C GLU A 16 4.25 -24.05 11.26
N ILE A 17 5.42 -24.64 11.05
CA ILE A 17 6.16 -24.54 9.79
C ILE A 17 6.28 -25.94 9.20
N ILE A 18 5.65 -26.14 8.06
CA ILE A 18 5.69 -27.39 7.31
C ILE A 18 6.56 -27.16 6.08
N SER A 19 7.59 -27.99 5.90
CA SER A 19 8.45 -27.94 4.71
C SER A 19 8.07 -29.09 3.79
N VAL A 20 7.67 -28.80 2.55
CA VAL A 20 7.41 -29.82 1.53
C VAL A 20 8.29 -29.50 0.34
N ASN A 21 9.25 -30.38 0.05
CA ASN A 21 10.28 -30.17 -0.96
C ASN A 21 11.07 -28.86 -0.68
N GLU A 22 11.13 -27.95 -1.67
CA GLU A 22 11.76 -26.62 -1.56
C GLU A 22 10.79 -25.51 -1.11
N GLU A 23 9.52 -25.84 -0.91
CA GLU A 23 8.50 -24.91 -0.43
C GLU A 23 8.32 -25.03 1.08
N SER A 24 8.06 -23.89 1.72
CA SER A 24 7.73 -23.84 3.14
C SER A 24 6.36 -23.24 3.33
N PHE A 25 5.58 -23.81 4.23
CA PHE A 25 4.25 -23.36 4.58
C PHE A 25 4.27 -22.98 6.04
N THR A 26 4.01 -21.71 6.33
CA THR A 26 3.93 -21.21 7.70
C THR A 26 2.47 -21.03 8.04
N PHE A 27 1.93 -21.86 8.92
CA PHE A 27 0.60 -21.70 9.47
C PHE A 27 0.68 -20.80 10.70
N ILE A 28 -0.12 -19.74 10.73
CA ILE A 28 -0.15 -18.80 11.86
C ILE A 28 -1.58 -18.69 12.40
N THR A 29 -1.69 -18.83 13.72
CA THR A 29 -2.91 -18.52 14.47
C THR A 29 -2.63 -17.36 15.43
N LEU A 30 -3.41 -16.29 15.33
CA LEU A 30 -3.29 -15.14 16.23
C LEU A 30 -4.06 -15.38 17.53
N ARG A 31 -3.63 -14.75 18.63
CA ARG A 31 -4.33 -14.82 19.93
C ARG A 31 -5.73 -14.24 19.82
N CYS A 32 -6.70 -14.96 20.36
CA CYS A 32 -8.08 -14.50 20.40
C CYS A 32 -8.21 -13.31 21.36
N LYS A 33 -8.65 -12.18 20.82
CA LYS A 33 -9.03 -10.99 21.60
C LYS A 33 -10.54 -10.87 21.58
N GLU A 34 -11.08 -10.17 22.56
CA GLU A 34 -12.51 -9.85 22.57
C GLU A 34 -12.83 -8.88 21.43
N VAL A 35 -13.88 -9.16 20.67
CA VAL A 35 -14.27 -8.40 19.48
C VAL A 35 -15.71 -7.92 19.58
N SER A 36 -15.98 -6.72 19.04
CA SER A 36 -17.34 -6.16 18.99
C SER A 36 -18.11 -6.73 17.81
N CYS A 37 -19.32 -7.22 18.06
CA CYS A 37 -20.21 -7.72 17.03
C CYS A 37 -20.59 -6.60 16.03
N PRO A 38 -20.43 -6.78 14.72
CA PRO A 38 -20.76 -5.75 13.74
C PRO A 38 -22.26 -5.40 13.70
N THR A 39 -23.15 -6.32 14.11
CA THR A 39 -24.60 -6.11 14.11
C THR A 39 -25.11 -5.43 15.37
N CYS A 40 -24.82 -5.98 16.56
CA CYS A 40 -25.40 -5.50 17.83
C CYS A 40 -24.37 -4.89 18.79
N LYS A 41 -23.10 -4.75 18.37
CA LYS A 41 -21.99 -4.13 19.11
C LYS A 41 -21.57 -4.78 20.42
N SER A 42 -22.30 -5.78 20.90
CA SER A 42 -21.91 -6.58 22.07
C SER A 42 -20.56 -7.27 21.83
N SER A 43 -19.76 -7.34 22.89
CA SER A 43 -18.47 -8.00 22.89
C SER A 43 -18.62 -9.53 22.90
N THR A 44 -17.71 -10.22 22.21
CA THR A 44 -17.63 -11.68 22.23
C THR A 44 -16.22 -12.15 21.94
N SER A 45 -15.82 -13.27 22.55
CA SER A 45 -14.64 -14.05 22.19
C SER A 45 -15.01 -15.42 21.62
N ARG A 46 -16.32 -15.71 21.46
CA ARG A 46 -16.80 -17.02 21.03
C ARG A 46 -16.42 -17.28 19.58
N ILE A 47 -15.75 -18.40 19.36
CA ILE A 47 -15.31 -18.85 18.04
C ILE A 47 -16.34 -19.86 17.53
N HIS A 48 -16.77 -19.66 16.30
CA HIS A 48 -17.65 -20.59 15.59
C HIS A 48 -16.83 -21.62 14.81
N ASP A 49 -15.86 -21.15 14.03
CA ASP A 49 -15.03 -21.99 13.17
C ASP A 49 -13.77 -21.23 12.71
N TYR A 50 -12.88 -21.93 12.03
CA TYR A 50 -11.68 -21.40 11.42
C TYR A 50 -11.74 -21.51 9.89
N LYS A 51 -11.14 -20.54 9.20
CA LYS A 51 -11.01 -20.55 7.75
C LYS A 51 -9.57 -20.24 7.37
N LEU A 52 -8.91 -21.18 6.70
CA LEU A 52 -7.58 -20.97 6.17
C LEU A 52 -7.58 -19.87 5.10
N ARG A 53 -6.61 -18.97 5.19
CA ARG A 53 -6.37 -17.91 4.22
C ARG A 53 -4.90 -17.88 3.84
N THR A 54 -4.63 -18.29 2.61
CA THR A 54 -3.31 -18.16 1.99
C THR A 54 -2.99 -16.69 1.74
N ILE A 55 -1.82 -16.26 2.21
CA ILE A 55 -1.25 -14.94 2.04
C ILE A 55 0.07 -15.14 1.31
N GLU A 56 0.16 -14.57 0.12
CA GLU A 56 1.38 -14.57 -0.65
C GLU A 56 2.37 -13.58 -0.01
N HIS A 57 3.50 -14.09 0.47
CA HIS A 57 4.52 -13.30 1.13
C HIS A 57 5.87 -13.52 0.44
N PRO A 58 6.24 -12.70 -0.55
CA PRO A 58 7.40 -12.93 -1.43
C PRO A 58 8.78 -12.82 -0.76
N ILE A 59 8.83 -12.71 0.57
CA ILE A 59 9.89 -12.02 1.31
C ILE A 59 10.81 -12.96 2.09
N LEU A 60 10.48 -14.24 2.25
CA LEU A 60 11.45 -15.21 2.79
C LEU A 60 12.49 -15.49 1.71
N LYS A 61 13.50 -14.62 1.69
CA LYS A 61 14.69 -14.76 0.86
C LYS A 61 15.18 -16.21 0.99
N GLU A 62 15.32 -16.86 -0.15
CA GLU A 62 15.85 -18.22 -0.40
C GLU A 62 14.85 -19.39 -0.35
N LYS A 63 13.63 -19.24 0.19
CA LYS A 63 12.58 -20.28 0.06
C LYS A 63 11.23 -19.67 -0.24
N HIS A 64 10.50 -20.22 -1.21
CA HIS A 64 9.11 -19.88 -1.45
C HIS A 64 8.31 -20.25 -0.20
N THR A 65 8.09 -19.28 0.69
CA THR A 65 7.28 -19.48 1.89
C THR A 65 5.89 -18.91 1.70
N THR A 66 4.90 -19.79 1.78
CA THR A 66 3.50 -19.43 1.76
C THR A 66 2.99 -19.27 3.18
N LEU A 67 2.49 -18.09 3.52
CA LEU A 67 1.86 -17.84 4.81
C LEU A 67 0.40 -18.32 4.74
N ILE A 68 -0.01 -19.20 5.64
CA ILE A 68 -1.40 -19.67 5.77
C ILE A 68 -1.94 -19.16 7.10
N TYR A 69 -2.80 -18.15 7.03
CA TYR A 69 -3.43 -17.60 8.22
C TYR A 69 -4.67 -18.40 8.58
N ASN A 70 -4.69 -18.95 9.79
CA ASN A 70 -5.82 -19.65 10.37
C ASN A 70 -6.84 -18.63 10.94
N LYS A 71 -7.67 -18.09 10.04
CA LYS A 71 -8.55 -16.95 10.36
C LYS A 71 -9.79 -17.39 11.12
N ARG A 72 -10.08 -16.78 12.27
CA ARG A 72 -11.29 -17.10 13.05
C ARG A 72 -12.57 -16.53 12.42
N ARG A 73 -13.66 -17.26 12.55
CA ARG A 73 -15.04 -16.76 12.42
C ARG A 73 -15.66 -16.76 13.81
N HIS A 74 -16.04 -15.59 14.29
CA HIS A 74 -16.71 -15.40 15.56
C HIS A 74 -18.21 -15.64 15.42
N VAL A 75 -18.87 -15.94 16.53
CA VAL A 75 -20.33 -15.90 16.66
C VAL A 75 -20.69 -15.02 17.85
N CYS A 76 -21.63 -14.10 17.65
CA CYS A 76 -22.07 -13.22 18.72
C CYS A 76 -22.82 -13.99 19.81
N SER A 77 -22.46 -13.80 21.08
CA SER A 77 -23.16 -14.43 22.21
C SER A 77 -24.57 -13.85 22.46
N ASN A 78 -24.86 -12.65 21.93
CA ASN A 78 -26.15 -11.97 22.12
C ASN A 78 -27.12 -12.16 20.95
N CYS A 79 -26.65 -12.01 19.71
CA CYS A 79 -27.52 -12.11 18.53
C CYS A 79 -27.24 -13.34 17.65
N GLU A 80 -26.31 -14.20 18.05
CA GLU A 80 -25.94 -15.45 17.36
C GLU A 80 -25.45 -15.30 15.91
N LYS A 81 -25.28 -14.07 15.43
CA LYS A 81 -24.76 -13.82 14.08
C LYS A 81 -23.26 -14.09 14.01
N GLY A 82 -22.86 -14.84 12.99
CA GLY A 82 -21.47 -15.14 12.71
C GLY A 82 -20.79 -14.04 11.89
N PHE A 83 -19.54 -13.71 12.21
CA PHE A 83 -18.74 -12.72 11.47
C PHE A 83 -17.27 -13.11 11.43
N SER A 84 -16.56 -12.67 10.39
CA SER A 84 -15.12 -12.99 10.24
C SER A 84 -14.26 -12.07 11.10
N GLU A 85 -13.16 -12.61 11.63
CA GLU A 85 -12.08 -11.81 12.22
C GLU A 85 -11.53 -10.81 11.20
N THR A 86 -10.97 -9.69 11.65
CA THR A 86 -10.26 -8.76 10.77
C THR A 86 -8.90 -9.36 10.41
N ASN A 87 -8.56 -9.44 9.11
CA ASN A 87 -7.24 -9.91 8.70
C ASN A 87 -6.24 -8.76 8.81
N PRO A 88 -5.20 -8.86 9.65
CA PRO A 88 -4.22 -7.78 9.77
C PRO A 88 -3.08 -7.85 8.76
N PHE A 89 -2.87 -9.00 8.11
CA PHE A 89 -1.79 -9.21 7.17
C PHE A 89 -2.06 -8.55 5.81
N VAL A 90 -3.34 -8.46 5.44
CA VAL A 90 -3.80 -8.05 4.11
C VAL A 90 -5.00 -7.13 4.24
N ALA A 91 -4.99 -6.02 3.51
CA ALA A 91 -6.14 -5.12 3.42
C ALA A 91 -7.41 -5.85 2.94
N PRO A 92 -8.61 -5.45 3.41
CA PRO A 92 -9.87 -6.08 2.98
C PRO A 92 -9.98 -6.19 1.45
N GLY A 93 -10.31 -7.38 0.95
CA GLY A 93 -10.48 -7.65 -0.49
C GLY A 93 -9.18 -7.80 -1.30
N ARG A 94 -8.00 -7.62 -0.69
CA ARG A 94 -6.71 -7.84 -1.34
C ARG A 94 -6.14 -9.22 -0.97
N ARG A 95 -5.11 -9.65 -1.69
CA ARG A 95 -4.30 -10.86 -1.38
C ARG A 95 -2.85 -10.53 -0.99
N LEU A 96 -2.40 -9.33 -1.34
CA LEU A 96 -1.04 -8.87 -1.12
C LEU A 96 -0.84 -8.40 0.32
N SER A 97 0.26 -8.84 0.95
CA SER A 97 0.60 -8.40 2.30
C SER A 97 0.90 -6.91 2.39
N ASN A 98 0.47 -6.28 3.48
CA ASN A 98 0.79 -4.88 3.81
C ASN A 98 2.32 -4.63 3.87
N LEU A 99 3.12 -5.64 4.23
CA LEU A 99 4.58 -5.51 4.26
C LEU A 99 5.17 -5.35 2.86
N VAL A 100 4.61 -6.03 1.86
CA VAL A 100 5.03 -5.90 0.46
C VAL A 100 4.75 -4.48 -0.01
N THR A 101 3.56 -3.95 0.27
CA THR A 101 3.20 -2.55 0.00
C THR A 101 4.23 -1.59 0.61
N LEU A 102 4.56 -1.75 1.89
CA LEU A 102 5.55 -0.89 2.57
C LEU A 102 6.94 -1.00 1.94
N ARG A 103 7.37 -2.20 1.52
CA ARG A 103 8.66 -2.39 0.84
C ARG A 103 8.70 -1.70 -0.52
N VAL A 104 7.64 -1.84 -1.31
CA VAL A 104 7.53 -1.17 -2.61
C VAL A 104 7.66 0.34 -2.42
N MET A 105 6.92 0.90 -1.46
CA MET A 105 6.97 2.34 -1.17
C MET A 105 8.35 2.80 -0.68
N LYS A 106 9.00 2.05 0.22
CA LYS A 106 10.37 2.34 0.69
C LYS A 106 11.43 2.21 -0.40
N ALA A 107 11.27 1.27 -1.33
CA ALA A 107 12.20 1.11 -2.43
C ALA A 107 12.11 2.28 -3.41
N LEU A 108 10.89 2.72 -3.73
CA LEU A 108 10.61 3.82 -4.64
C LEU A 108 10.89 5.21 -4.05
N GLU A 109 11.17 5.31 -2.75
CA GLU A 109 11.67 6.54 -2.12
C GLU A 109 13.03 6.97 -2.69
N LYS A 110 13.83 6.00 -3.20
CA LYS A 110 15.13 6.26 -3.81
C LYS A 110 14.96 6.59 -5.31
N PRO A 111 15.36 7.79 -5.78
CA PRO A 111 15.10 8.24 -7.15
C PRO A 111 15.69 7.36 -8.27
N ARG A 112 16.73 6.57 -7.96
CA ARG A 112 17.42 5.70 -8.93
C ARG A 112 16.78 4.31 -9.08
N VAL A 113 15.80 3.98 -8.23
CA VAL A 113 15.17 2.66 -8.23
C VAL A 113 13.97 2.68 -9.18
N THR A 114 13.97 1.77 -10.15
CA THR A 114 12.86 1.64 -11.11
C THR A 114 11.75 0.73 -10.57
N PHE A 115 10.58 0.79 -11.19
CA PHE A 115 9.48 -0.13 -10.88
C PHE A 115 9.85 -1.59 -11.13
N ASP A 116 10.62 -1.89 -12.18
CA ASP A 116 11.11 -3.23 -12.48
C ASP A 116 12.06 -3.76 -11.38
N MET A 117 13.02 -2.93 -10.95
CA MET A 117 13.92 -3.27 -9.84
C MET A 117 13.13 -3.51 -8.55
N THR A 118 12.16 -2.64 -8.27
CA THR A 118 11.30 -2.74 -7.09
C THR A 118 10.47 -4.02 -7.11
N ALA A 119 9.90 -4.36 -8.27
CA ALA A 119 9.12 -5.56 -8.48
C ALA A 119 9.94 -6.82 -8.21
N LYS A 120 11.18 -6.88 -8.70
CA LYS A 120 12.13 -7.96 -8.42
C LYS A 120 12.48 -8.07 -6.94
N ILE A 121 12.78 -6.95 -6.28
CA ILE A 121 13.09 -6.92 -4.83
C ILE A 121 11.89 -7.37 -3.99
N ALA A 122 10.69 -7.00 -4.40
CA ALA A 122 9.44 -7.28 -3.69
C ALA A 122 8.78 -8.61 -4.13
N GLY A 123 9.33 -9.32 -5.13
CA GLY A 123 8.79 -10.57 -5.66
C GLY A 123 7.37 -10.45 -6.24
N ILE A 124 7.08 -9.34 -6.92
CA ILE A 124 5.78 -9.05 -7.56
C ILE A 124 5.97 -8.70 -9.04
N SER A 125 4.89 -8.59 -9.80
CA SER A 125 4.95 -8.06 -11.16
C SER A 125 5.18 -6.54 -11.17
N THR A 126 5.81 -6.03 -12.23
CA THR A 126 6.02 -4.59 -12.43
C THR A 126 4.71 -3.82 -12.44
N THR A 127 3.66 -4.38 -13.04
CA THR A 127 2.30 -3.81 -13.03
C THR A 127 1.72 -3.70 -11.62
N MET A 128 1.98 -4.68 -10.75
CA MET A 128 1.54 -4.60 -9.35
C MET A 128 2.31 -3.52 -8.58
N ALA A 129 3.62 -3.38 -8.81
CA ALA A 129 4.41 -2.30 -8.21
C ALA A 129 3.89 -0.91 -8.60
N LEU A 130 3.54 -0.72 -9.88
CA LEU A 130 2.87 0.50 -10.38
C LEU A 130 1.53 0.73 -9.67
N HIS A 131 0.66 -0.28 -9.63
CA HIS A 131 -0.65 -0.17 -8.99
C HIS A 131 -0.54 0.21 -7.50
N ILE A 132 0.44 -0.37 -6.78
CA ILE A 132 0.71 -0.02 -5.39
C ILE A 132 1.09 1.45 -5.27
N PHE A 133 2.02 1.92 -6.10
CA PHE A 133 2.46 3.31 -6.10
C PHE A 133 1.28 4.25 -6.38
N ASP A 134 0.51 4.03 -7.45
CA ASP A 134 -0.63 4.88 -7.80
C ASP A 134 -1.73 4.90 -6.72
N THR A 135 -1.90 3.80 -5.99
CA THR A 135 -2.91 3.69 -4.92
C THR A 135 -2.49 4.44 -3.65
N HIS A 136 -1.19 4.54 -3.35
CA HIS A 136 -0.70 5.04 -2.06
C HIS A 136 0.04 6.38 -2.17
N VAL A 137 0.56 6.74 -3.34
CA VAL A 137 1.24 8.02 -3.56
C VAL A 137 0.21 9.05 -3.97
N GLY A 138 -0.10 9.94 -3.02
CA GLY A 138 -0.75 11.21 -3.31
C GLY A 138 0.28 12.33 -3.30
N ILE A 139 0.29 13.17 -4.34
CA ILE A 139 1.01 14.44 -4.28
C ILE A 139 0.19 15.37 -3.38
N LYS A 140 0.71 15.68 -2.18
CA LYS A 140 0.07 16.66 -1.31
C LYS A 140 0.04 18.01 -2.02
N ARG A 141 -1.13 18.62 -2.11
CA ARG A 141 -1.26 20.00 -2.61
C ARG A 141 -0.64 20.94 -1.59
N SER A 142 0.31 21.74 -2.06
CA SER A 142 0.87 22.84 -1.27
C SER A 142 0.00 24.09 -1.40
N PRO A 143 -0.04 24.96 -0.37
CA PRO A 143 -0.67 26.27 -0.51
C PRO A 143 -0.05 27.02 -1.69
N PHE A 144 -0.88 27.77 -2.41
CA PHE A 144 -0.48 28.47 -3.61
C PHE A 144 0.60 29.51 -3.28
N SER A 145 1.66 29.61 -4.09
CA SER A 145 2.65 30.66 -3.92
C SER A 145 2.08 31.99 -4.38
N GLN A 146 2.51 33.11 -3.79
CA GLN A 146 2.12 34.44 -4.29
C GLN A 146 2.82 34.78 -5.61
N ILE A 147 4.03 34.24 -5.79
CA ILE A 147 4.89 34.50 -6.94
C ILE A 147 5.32 33.16 -7.52
N PHE A 148 5.12 32.98 -8.82
CA PHE A 148 5.57 31.79 -9.55
C PHE A 148 6.72 32.12 -10.47
N CYS A 149 7.65 31.19 -10.55
CA CYS A 149 8.66 31.11 -11.58
C CYS A 149 8.25 30.03 -12.59
N ILE A 150 8.43 30.35 -13.87
CA ILE A 150 8.14 29.47 -14.98
C ILE A 150 9.45 29.30 -15.73
N ASP A 151 9.84 28.06 -16.00
CA ASP A 151 11.07 27.75 -16.73
C ASP A 151 10.88 26.52 -17.63
N GLU A 152 11.74 26.34 -18.62
CA GLU A 152 11.72 25.19 -19.54
C GLU A 152 12.97 24.32 -19.33
N ILE A 153 12.77 23.07 -18.89
CA ILE A 153 13.85 22.10 -18.73
C ILE A 153 13.84 21.10 -19.87
N TYR A 154 15.03 20.67 -20.29
CA TYR A 154 15.17 19.58 -21.24
C TYR A 154 14.70 18.27 -20.59
N ALA A 155 13.73 17.60 -21.21
CA ALA A 155 13.15 16.35 -20.74
C ALA A 155 13.09 15.36 -21.91
N VAL A 156 13.76 14.22 -21.77
CA VAL A 156 13.70 13.14 -22.76
C VAL A 156 12.46 12.31 -22.50
N LYS A 157 11.49 12.37 -23.41
CA LYS A 157 10.37 11.44 -23.46
C LYS A 157 10.31 10.82 -24.84
N ASP A 158 9.98 9.54 -24.92
CA ASP A 158 9.94 8.81 -26.18
C ASP A 158 9.08 9.57 -27.21
N GLN A 159 9.77 10.01 -28.26
CA GLN A 159 9.30 10.48 -29.57
C GLN A 159 8.52 11.80 -29.77
N GLN A 160 8.17 12.66 -28.81
CA GLN A 160 7.38 13.86 -29.20
C GLN A 160 7.66 15.25 -28.57
N LYS A 161 8.27 15.40 -27.38
CA LYS A 161 8.63 16.73 -26.85
C LYS A 161 9.93 16.70 -26.05
N VAL A 162 10.79 17.68 -26.34
CA VAL A 162 12.18 17.76 -25.87
C VAL A 162 12.30 18.65 -24.62
N TYR A 163 11.32 19.52 -24.37
CA TYR A 163 11.30 20.43 -23.24
C TYR A 163 10.00 20.26 -22.45
N ALA A 164 10.12 20.33 -21.13
CA ALA A 164 9.00 20.38 -20.20
C ALA A 164 9.00 21.74 -19.47
N CYS A 165 7.82 22.32 -19.32
CA CYS A 165 7.63 23.59 -18.61
C CYS A 165 7.42 23.30 -17.11
N VAL A 166 8.27 23.87 -16.26
CA VAL A 166 8.24 23.70 -14.81
C VAL A 166 7.61 24.92 -14.17
N LEU A 167 6.63 24.70 -13.30
CA LEU A 167 6.03 25.74 -12.47
C LEU A 167 6.55 25.60 -11.04
N VAL A 168 7.26 26.60 -10.54
CA VAL A 168 7.87 26.61 -9.20
C VAL A 168 7.37 27.82 -8.42
N GLY A 169 7.02 27.63 -7.15
CA GLY A 169 6.72 28.77 -6.27
C GLY A 169 8.01 29.44 -5.83
N PHE A 170 8.12 30.75 -6.04
CA PHE A 170 9.33 31.51 -5.70
C PHE A 170 9.61 31.47 -4.20
N MET A 171 8.57 31.71 -3.38
CA MET A 171 8.69 31.74 -1.92
C MET A 171 8.83 30.34 -1.32
N THR A 172 8.06 29.37 -1.84
CA THR A 172 8.04 28.00 -1.29
C THR A 172 9.19 27.14 -1.80
N ARG A 173 9.81 27.51 -2.93
CA ARG A 173 10.80 26.73 -3.68
C ARG A 173 10.32 25.32 -4.04
N GLN A 174 9.02 25.12 -4.08
CA GLN A 174 8.39 23.84 -4.40
C GLN A 174 7.94 23.81 -5.86
N THR A 175 8.11 22.65 -6.50
CA THR A 175 7.55 22.40 -7.83
C THR A 175 6.06 22.13 -7.69
N TYR A 176 5.24 22.96 -8.35
CA TYR A 176 3.78 22.82 -8.36
C TYR A 176 3.32 21.96 -9.54
N ASN A 177 3.98 22.08 -10.69
CA ASN A 177 3.58 21.33 -11.88
C ASN A 177 4.73 21.14 -12.88
N LEU A 178 4.64 20.07 -13.67
CA LEU A 178 5.49 19.78 -14.81
C LEU A 178 4.62 19.57 -16.04
N LEU A 179 4.62 20.55 -16.93
CA LEU A 179 3.76 20.65 -18.09
C LEU A 179 4.51 20.23 -19.36
N SER A 180 3.78 19.68 -20.33
CA SER A 180 4.39 19.20 -21.58
C SER A 180 4.89 20.33 -22.50
N ASP A 181 4.34 21.55 -22.36
CA ASP A 181 4.81 22.75 -23.05
C ASP A 181 4.26 24.02 -22.32
N ARG A 182 4.68 25.20 -22.81
CA ARG A 182 4.22 26.51 -22.31
C ARG A 182 2.93 27.04 -22.96
N LYS A 183 2.31 26.31 -23.90
CA LYS A 183 1.24 26.85 -24.77
C LYS A 183 -0.13 26.91 -24.06
N ASN A 184 -1.00 27.76 -24.60
CA ASN A 184 -2.16 28.40 -23.97
C ASN A 184 -3.24 27.52 -23.30
N PHE A 185 -3.33 26.23 -23.60
CA PHE A 185 -4.42 25.38 -23.09
C PHE A 185 -4.38 25.19 -21.56
N ILE A 186 -3.22 25.39 -20.94
CA ILE A 186 -3.00 25.13 -19.52
C ILE A 186 -3.31 26.35 -18.64
N TRP A 187 -3.09 27.58 -19.15
CA TRP A 187 -3.41 28.82 -18.43
C TRP A 187 -4.90 28.99 -18.16
N GLN A 188 -5.76 28.49 -19.05
CA GLN A 188 -7.22 28.45 -18.83
C GLN A 188 -7.61 27.54 -17.64
N ASN A 189 -6.87 26.46 -17.42
CA ASN A 189 -7.11 25.48 -16.34
C ASN A 189 -6.42 25.85 -15.01
N ILE A 190 -5.44 26.75 -15.03
CA ILE A 190 -4.87 27.33 -13.80
C ILE A 190 -5.95 28.11 -13.02
N SER A 191 -6.94 28.70 -13.71
CA SER A 191 -8.10 29.32 -13.05
C SER A 191 -8.95 28.31 -12.26
N LEU A 192 -9.15 27.09 -12.78
CA LEU A 192 -9.84 26.00 -12.08
C LEU A 192 -9.05 25.48 -10.87
N ILE A 193 -7.72 25.50 -10.95
CA ILE A 193 -6.82 25.15 -9.84
C ILE A 193 -6.84 26.25 -8.76
N LEU A 194 -6.92 27.52 -9.16
CA LEU A 194 -7.02 28.69 -8.27
C LEU A 194 -8.34 28.71 -7.47
N THR A 195 -9.46 28.30 -8.08
CA THR A 195 -10.77 28.28 -7.42
C THR A 195 -10.95 27.14 -6.41
N ALA A 196 -10.21 26.04 -6.57
CA ALA A 196 -10.36 24.85 -5.70
C ALA A 196 -9.62 24.95 -4.35
N THR A 197 -8.96 26.07 -4.07
CA THR A 197 -8.23 26.35 -2.81
C THR A 197 -8.80 27.53 -2.02
N LEU A 198 -9.97 28.05 -2.41
CA LEU A 198 -10.68 29.14 -1.72
C LEU A 198 -11.89 28.65 -0.88
N VAL A 199 -11.93 27.37 -0.51
CA VAL A 199 -12.84 26.82 0.52
C VAL A 199 -12.04 26.00 1.51
#